data_AF-A0A931QFD3-F1
#
_entry.id   AF-A0A931QFD3-F1
#
_cell.length_a   1.000
_cell.length_b   1.000
_cell.length_c   1.000
_cell.angle_alpha   90.00
_cell.angle_beta   90.00
_cell.angle_gamma   90.00
#
_symmetry.space_group_name_H-M   'P 1'
#
loop_
_entity.id
_entity.type
_entity.pdbx_description
1 polymer ?
#
loop_
_entity_poly.entity_id
_entity_poly.type
_entity_poly.pdbx_seq_one_letter_code
_entity_poly.pdbx_strand_id
1 'polypeptide(L)' 'PDEAYTISTKYVDTLAGADQKVPKEILARSIDEWKTDRLGMSDPQAWQNMNDTLLKMGSITKPLDASKMFTNDFLP' A
#
# COMPACT_ATOMS: atom_id res chain seq x y z
N PRO A 1 -17.27 3.12 2.81
CA PRO A 1 -16.30 4.03 3.48
C PRO A 1 -16.68 4.35 4.92
N ASP A 2 -17.93 4.78 5.19
CA ASP A 2 -18.33 5.20 6.55
C ASP A 2 -18.29 4.07 7.60
N GLU A 3 -18.81 2.89 7.28
CA GLU A 3 -18.78 1.76 8.21
C GLU A 3 -17.35 1.32 8.55
N ALA A 4 -16.47 1.25 7.54
CA ALA A 4 -15.06 0.96 7.73
C ALA A 4 -14.39 2.00 8.65
N TYR A 5 -14.69 3.28 8.47
CA TYR A 5 -14.21 4.35 9.35
C TYR A 5 -14.70 4.15 10.80
N THR A 6 -16.00 3.90 10.99
CA THR A 6 -16.58 3.63 12.32
C THR A 6 -15.96 2.42 12.98
N ILE A 7 -15.65 1.35 12.24
CA ILE A 7 -14.91 0.20 12.78
C ILE A 7 -13.51 0.63 13.22
N SER A 8 -12.77 1.38 12.40
CA SER A 8 -11.43 1.88 12.76
C SER A 8 -11.44 2.70 14.05
N THR A 9 -12.47 3.52 14.31
CA THR A 9 -12.55 4.31 15.56
C THR A 9 -12.60 3.49 16.84
N LYS A 10 -12.92 2.20 16.76
CA LYS A 10 -12.91 1.30 17.94
C LYS A 10 -11.49 0.87 18.35
N TYR A 11 -10.52 1.01 17.46
CA TYR A 11 -9.17 0.45 17.62
C TYR A 11 -8.05 1.48 17.45
N VAL A 12 -8.36 2.68 16.95
CA VAL A 12 -7.38 3.75 16.70
C VAL A 12 -7.72 4.94 17.56
N ASP A 13 -7.10 5.04 18.74
CA ASP A 13 -7.37 6.07 19.75
C ASP A 13 -7.23 7.50 19.21
N THR A 14 -6.33 7.72 18.26
CA THR A 14 -6.11 9.04 17.65
C THR A 14 -7.30 9.53 16.82
N LEU A 15 -8.20 8.64 16.40
CA LEU A 15 -9.42 9.02 15.67
C LEU A 15 -10.53 9.53 16.59
N ALA A 16 -10.52 9.19 17.89
CA ALA A 16 -11.58 9.54 18.83
C ALA A 16 -11.65 11.06 19.12
N GLY A 17 -10.51 11.76 19.01
CA GLY A 17 -10.39 13.22 19.23
C GLY A 17 -10.14 14.04 17.96
N ALA A 18 -10.10 13.40 16.79
CA ALA A 18 -9.80 14.08 15.53
C ALA A 18 -11.02 14.82 14.96
N ASP A 19 -10.80 15.92 14.23
CA ASP A 19 -11.81 16.44 13.30
C ASP A 19 -12.06 15.39 12.23
N GLN A 20 -13.20 14.69 12.33
CA GLN A 20 -13.54 13.57 11.47
C GLN A 20 -13.52 13.91 9.97
N LYS A 21 -13.61 15.19 9.59
CA LYS A 21 -13.50 15.59 8.18
C LYS A 21 -12.16 15.20 7.57
N VAL A 22 -11.05 15.38 8.30
CA VAL A 22 -9.71 15.12 7.77
C VAL A 22 -9.44 13.63 7.58
N PRO A 23 -9.63 12.74 8.58
CA PRO A 23 -9.44 11.30 8.40
C PRO A 23 -10.39 10.67 7.37
N LYS A 24 -11.62 11.17 7.26
CA LYS A 24 -12.57 10.69 6.24
C LYS A 24 -12.12 11.06 4.82
N GLU A 25 -11.58 12.27 4.61
CA GLU A 25 -11.01 12.64 3.31
C GLU A 25 -9.77 11.80 2.99
N ILE A 26 -8.89 11.57 3.97
CA ILE A 26 -7.73 10.68 3.81
C ILE A 26 -8.19 9.28 3.42
N LEU A 27 -9.19 8.71 4.11
CA LEU A 27 -9.74 7.40 3.78
C LEU A 27 -10.34 7.39 2.36
N ALA A 28 -11.09 8.42 1.97
CA ALA A 28 -11.67 8.50 0.63
C ALA A 28 -10.60 8.49 -0.46
N ARG A 29 -9.54 9.30 -0.31
CA ARG A 29 -8.40 9.31 -1.24
C ARG A 29 -7.64 8.00 -1.25
N SER A 30 -7.43 7.41 -0.07
CA SER A 30 -6.72 6.13 0.05
C SER A 30 -7.49 5.01 -0.66
N ILE A 31 -8.82 4.98 -0.54
CA ILE A 31 -9.65 3.99 -1.25
C ILE A 31 -9.43 4.06 -2.76
N ASP A 32 -9.26 5.25 -3.34
CA ASP A 32 -9.00 5.38 -4.77
C ASP A 32 -7.65 4.77 -5.18
N GLU A 33 -6.61 4.94 -4.37
CA GLU A 33 -5.28 4.34 -4.61
C GLU A 33 -5.27 2.81 -4.45
N TRP A 34 -6.19 2.25 -3.65
CA TRP A 34 -6.29 0.80 -3.43
C TRP A 34 -7.16 0.09 -4.48
N LYS A 35 -7.89 0.81 -5.33
CA LYS A 35 -8.73 0.20 -6.37
C LYS A 35 -7.87 -0.47 -7.44
N THR A 36 -8.13 -1.75 -7.66
CA THR A 36 -7.48 -2.55 -8.71
C THR A 36 -8.36 -3.74 -9.07
N ASP A 37 -8.13 -4.34 -10.24
CA ASP A 37 -8.88 -5.51 -10.72
C ASP A 37 -8.68 -6.73 -9.81
N ARG A 38 -7.49 -6.91 -9.24
CA ARG A 38 -7.17 -7.98 -8.29
C ARG A 38 -6.41 -7.44 -7.09
N LEU A 39 -7.12 -7.27 -5.97
CA LEU A 39 -6.54 -6.83 -4.70
C LEU A 39 -5.43 -7.77 -4.25
N GLY A 40 -4.33 -7.19 -3.76
CA GLY A 40 -3.18 -7.91 -3.23
C GLY A 40 -2.22 -8.50 -4.28
N MET A 41 -2.57 -8.46 -5.58
CA MET A 41 -1.67 -8.91 -6.65
C MET A 41 -0.48 -7.97 -6.78
N SER A 42 0.72 -8.49 -6.53
CA SER A 42 1.97 -7.77 -6.79
C SER A 42 2.34 -7.84 -8.27
N ASP A 43 2.68 -6.69 -8.85
CA ASP A 43 3.14 -6.56 -10.24
C ASP A 43 4.66 -6.79 -10.35
N PRO A 44 5.13 -7.84 -11.06
CA PRO A 44 6.55 -8.09 -11.27
C PRO A 44 7.30 -6.90 -11.89
N GLN A 45 6.67 -6.14 -12.79
CA GLN A 45 7.32 -5.01 -13.46
C GLN A 45 7.58 -3.86 -12.48
N ALA A 46 6.68 -3.62 -11.53
CA ALA A 46 6.88 -2.62 -10.49
C ALA A 46 8.11 -2.92 -9.63
N TRP A 47 8.32 -4.19 -9.26
CA TRP A 47 9.49 -4.63 -8.50
C TRP A 47 10.79 -4.52 -9.29
N GLN A 48 10.76 -4.86 -10.59
CA GLN A 48 11.91 -4.65 -11.47
C GLN A 48 12.29 -3.17 -11.57
N ASN A 49 11.30 -2.30 -11.79
CA ASN A 49 11.49 -0.85 -11.87
C ASN A 49 12.08 -0.29 -10.57
N MET A 50 11.61 -0.76 -9.41
CA MET A 50 12.15 -0.37 -8.12
C MET A 50 13.62 -0.77 -7.97
N ASN A 51 13.96 -2.04 -8.25
CA ASN A 51 15.33 -2.53 -8.19
C ASN A 51 16.27 -1.69 -9.07
N ASP A 52 15.88 -1.44 -10.32
CA ASP A 52 16.71 -0.70 -11.28
C ASP A 52 16.89 0.76 -10.87
N THR A 53 15.84 1.37 -10.34
CA THR A 53 15.89 2.75 -9.83
C THR A 53 16.84 2.86 -8.65
N LEU A 54 16.73 1.96 -7.66
CA LEU A 54 17.58 1.97 -6.48
C LEU A 54 19.04 1.67 -6.82
N LEU A 55 19.29 0.79 -7.78
CA LEU A 55 20.65 0.49 -8.26
C LEU A 55 21.25 1.70 -8.95
N LYS A 56 20.49 2.36 -9.83
CA LYS A 56 20.91 3.58 -10.53
C LYS A 56 21.24 4.72 -9.56
N MET A 57 20.50 4.81 -8.45
CA MET A 57 20.73 5.82 -7.39
C MET A 57 21.91 5.46 -6.46
N GLY A 58 22.49 4.26 -6.58
CA GLY A 58 23.52 3.77 -5.66
C GLY A 58 23.01 3.44 -4.27
N SER A 59 21.68 3.39 -4.06
CA SER A 59 21.05 3.01 -2.79
C SER A 59 21.19 1.51 -2.52
N ILE A 60 21.32 0.70 -3.57
CA ILE A 60 21.78 -0.69 -3.50
C ILE A 60 23.00 -0.86 -4.41
N THR A 61 23.91 -1.75 -4.01
CA THR A 61 25.24 -1.88 -4.66
C THR A 61 25.30 -2.99 -5.71
N LYS A 62 24.29 -3.87 -5.75
CA LYS A 62 24.21 -4.99 -6.68
C LYS A 62 22.76 -5.21 -7.11
N PRO A 63 22.52 -5.68 -8.35
CA PRO A 63 21.18 -6.06 -8.77
C PRO A 63 20.69 -7.22 -7.93
N LEU A 64 19.42 -7.17 -7.54
CA LEU A 64 18.74 -8.22 -6.82
C LEU A 64 17.77 -8.95 -7.76
N ASP A 65 17.47 -10.20 -7.44
CA ASP A 65 16.47 -10.99 -8.17
C ASP A 65 15.06 -10.58 -7.73
N ALA A 66 14.41 -9.71 -8.52
CA ALA A 66 13.08 -9.16 -8.22
C ALA A 66 12.02 -10.25 -8.03
N SER A 67 12.15 -11.41 -8.69
CA SER A 67 11.21 -12.53 -8.57
C SER A 67 11.18 -13.16 -7.18
N LYS A 68 12.22 -12.92 -6.36
CA LYS A 68 12.33 -13.43 -4.99
C LYS A 68 11.92 -12.41 -3.93
N MET A 69 11.54 -11.19 -4.32
CA MET A 69 11.20 -10.13 -3.38
C MET A 69 9.73 -10.14 -2.95
N PHE A 70 8.88 -10.79 -3.73
CA PHE A 70 7.46 -10.95 -3.45
C PHE A 70 7.00 -12.33 -3.90
N THR A 71 5.83 -12.75 -3.45
CA THR A 71 5.11 -13.90 -4.00
C THR A 71 3.62 -13.59 -4.04
N ASN A 72 2.96 -14.11 -5.07
CA ASN A 72 1.51 -14.05 -5.23
C ASN A 72 0.84 -15.39 -4.87
N ASP A 73 1.59 -16.35 -4.33
CA ASP A 73 1.13 -17.74 -4.10
C ASP A 73 0.06 -17.84 -2.98
N PHE A 74 -0.07 -16.80 -2.16
CA PHE A 74 -1.05 -16.75 -1.05
C PHE A 74 -2.31 -15.97 -1.40
N LEU A 75 -2.46 -15.52 -2.65
CA LEU A 75 -3.69 -14.87 -3.10
C LEU A 75 -4.78 -15.92 -3.32
N PRO A 76 -6.05 -15.60 -2.99
CA PRO A 76 -7.19 -16.45 -3.31
C PRO A 76 -7.32 -16.74 -4.82
#